data_AF-A0A6B2G6P0-F1
#
_entry.id   AF-A0A6B2G6P0-F1
#
_cell.length_a   1.000
_cell.length_b   1.000
_cell.length_c   1.000
_cell.angle_alpha   90.00
_cell.angle_beta   90.00
_cell.angle_gamma   90.00
#
_symmetry.space_group_name_H-M   'P 1'
#
loop_
_entity.id
_entity.type
_entity.pdbx_description
1 polymer ?
#
loop_
_entity_poly.entity_id
_entity_poly.type
_entity_poly.pdbx_seq_one_letter_code
_entity_poly.pdbx_strand_id
1 'polypeptide(L)'
;IRQMGTLCYLGLTATINHEDLNDITKKLGIEKEKEESIIGHTSLPENINMNVLYVSNKLNSLLEIVEKGLKNVNHTMLIFCRQRLTTETVSSFLRTKLRGIVNSNSIECYHAGLSSKMRENIQVKFKKDFVKFL
;
A
#
# COMPACT_ATOMS: atom_id res chain seq x y z
N ILE A 1 3.06 39.94 -5.02
CA ILE A 1 2.99 38.59 -4.40
C ILE A 1 2.15 38.74 -3.13
N ARG A 2 0.93 38.20 -3.09
CA ARG A 2 0.05 38.32 -1.90
C ARG A 2 0.63 37.43 -0.79
N GLN A 3 1.21 38.03 0.25
CA GLN A 3 1.45 37.33 1.50
C GLN A 3 0.09 37.09 2.16
N MET A 4 -0.41 35.86 2.11
CA MET A 4 -1.48 35.45 3.00
C MET A 4 -0.87 35.39 4.40
N GLY A 5 -1.35 36.21 5.33
CA GLY A 5 -0.84 36.29 6.71
C GLY A 5 -1.23 35.06 7.53
N THR A 6 -0.65 33.90 7.22
CA THR A 6 -0.83 32.67 8.00
C THR A 6 0.01 32.74 9.28
N LEU A 7 -0.65 32.68 10.43
CA LEU A 7 -0.04 32.79 11.76
C LEU A 7 0.45 31.45 12.34
N CYS A 8 0.07 30.30 11.74
CA CYS A 8 0.39 28.97 12.25
C CYS A 8 0.42 27.92 11.12
N TYR A 9 1.41 27.01 11.16
CA TYR A 9 1.53 25.86 10.25
C TYR A 9 1.32 24.56 11.02
N LEU A 10 0.48 23.67 10.48
CA LEU A 10 0.33 22.30 10.96
C LEU A 10 0.70 21.33 9.82
N GLY A 11 1.83 20.63 9.97
CA GLY A 11 2.28 19.62 9.02
C GLY A 11 1.85 18.22 9.46
N LEU A 12 1.07 17.53 8.63
CA LEU A 12 0.64 16.14 8.87
C LEU A 12 1.32 15.21 7.87
N THR A 13 2.04 14.21 8.36
CA THR A 13 2.61 13.14 7.55
C THR A 13 2.48 11.81 8.27
N ALA A 14 2.16 10.75 7.55
CA ALA A 14 2.12 9.40 8.10
C ALA A 14 3.51 8.73 8.11
N THR A 15 4.43 9.18 7.25
CA THR A 15 5.77 8.61 7.10
C THR A 15 6.79 9.70 6.85
N ILE A 16 7.87 9.73 7.62
CA ILE A 16 8.97 10.67 7.41
C ILE A 16 10.27 10.06 7.94
N ASN A 17 11.36 10.19 7.20
CA ASN A 17 12.70 9.89 7.71
C ASN A 17 13.29 11.15 8.38
N HIS A 18 14.41 10.99 9.08
CA HIS A 18 15.02 12.11 9.81
C HIS A 18 15.49 13.26 8.90
N GLU A 19 15.99 12.97 7.70
CA GLU A 19 16.48 13.97 6.76
C GLU A 19 15.34 14.85 6.24
N ASP A 20 14.25 14.22 5.78
CA ASP A 20 13.06 14.90 5.29
C ASP A 20 12.36 15.70 6.40
N LEU A 21 12.33 15.17 7.63
CA LEU A 21 11.81 15.91 8.79
C LEU A 21 12.61 17.19 9.02
N ASN A 22 13.94 17.11 8.89
CA ASN A 22 14.81 18.26 9.07
C ASN A 22 14.60 19.32 7.99
N ASP A 23 14.41 18.92 6.75
CA ASP A 23 14.17 19.82 5.62
C ASP A 23 12.79 20.49 5.72
N ILE A 24 11.74 19.72 6.01
CA ILE A 24 10.35 20.23 6.09
C ILE A 24 10.20 21.22 7.24
N THR A 25 10.70 20.90 8.43
CA THR A 25 10.64 21.79 9.59
C THR A 25 11.39 23.11 9.34
N LYS A 26 12.55 23.06 8.69
CA LYS A 26 13.28 24.27 8.27
C LYS A 26 12.49 25.11 7.29
N LYS A 27 11.86 24.49 6.29
CA LYS A 27 11.02 25.18 5.28
C LYS A 27 9.77 25.81 5.88
N LEU A 28 9.19 25.18 6.90
CA LEU A 28 8.01 25.69 7.61
C LEU A 28 8.34 26.63 8.77
N GLY A 29 9.63 26.83 9.09
CA GLY A 29 10.06 27.65 10.21
C GLY A 29 9.67 27.06 11.58
N ILE A 30 9.56 25.75 11.68
CA ILE A 30 9.19 25.04 12.92
C ILE A 30 10.44 24.80 13.76
N GLU A 31 10.47 25.36 14.97
CA GLU A 31 11.55 25.19 15.94
C GLU A 31 11.46 23.81 16.61
N LYS A 32 12.42 22.92 16.31
CA LYS A 32 12.44 21.54 16.83
C LYS A 32 12.77 21.41 18.32
N GLU A 33 13.40 22.44 18.89
CA GLU A 33 13.91 22.44 20.27
C GLU A 33 12.78 22.55 21.30
N LYS A 34 11.57 22.92 20.87
CA LYS A 34 10.36 22.81 21.68
C LYS A 34 9.85 21.38 21.58
N GLU A 35 9.88 20.64 22.69
CA GLU A 35 9.52 19.21 22.77
C GLU A 35 8.12 18.88 22.21
N GLU A 36 7.24 19.86 22.07
CA GLU A 36 5.88 19.71 21.54
C GLU A 36 5.76 19.96 20.01
N SER A 37 6.83 20.40 19.34
CA SER A 37 6.76 20.79 17.91
C SER A 37 6.66 19.61 16.93
N ILE A 38 7.00 18.39 17.37
CA ILE A 38 6.98 17.17 16.54
C ILE A 38 6.34 16.05 17.34
N ILE A 39 5.21 15.54 16.87
CA ILE A 39 4.45 14.45 17.50
C ILE A 39 4.40 13.28 16.53
N GLY A 40 4.81 12.08 16.96
CA GLY A 40 4.74 10.88 16.14
C GLY A 40 5.18 9.59 16.84
N HIS A 41 4.73 8.46 16.31
CA HIS A 41 5.14 7.12 16.73
C HIS A 41 5.71 6.36 15.52
N THR A 42 6.81 5.64 15.72
CA THR A 42 7.55 4.96 14.65
C THR A 42 7.56 3.44 14.78
N SER A 43 6.97 2.87 15.83
CA SER A 43 6.92 1.43 16.05
C SER A 43 5.90 0.75 15.13
N LEU A 44 6.29 -0.40 14.59
CA LEU A 44 5.36 -1.29 13.91
C LEU A 44 4.39 -1.91 14.94
N PRO A 45 3.10 -2.07 14.60
CA PRO A 45 2.17 -2.85 15.42
C PRO A 45 2.64 -4.29 15.64
N GLU A 46 2.42 -4.83 16.83
CA GLU A 46 2.88 -6.18 17.22
C GLU A 46 2.25 -7.32 16.39
N ASN A 47 1.10 -7.06 15.77
CA ASN A 47 0.40 -8.03 14.92
C ASN A 47 0.93 -8.07 13.47
N ILE A 48 1.98 -7.29 13.13
CA ILE A 48 2.61 -7.31 11.82
C ILE A 48 3.85 -8.21 11.83
N ASN A 49 3.77 -9.33 11.10
CA ASN A 49 4.91 -10.22 10.88
C ASN A 49 5.62 -9.86 9.57
N MET A 50 6.92 -9.56 9.64
CA MET A 50 7.74 -9.25 8.46
C MET A 50 8.63 -10.43 8.10
N ASN A 51 8.56 -10.86 6.84
CA ASN A 51 9.39 -11.93 6.30
C ASN A 51 10.02 -11.47 4.99
N VAL A 52 11.29 -11.81 4.77
CA VAL A 52 12.01 -11.54 3.53
C VAL A 52 12.46 -12.86 2.94
N LEU A 53 12.10 -13.10 1.68
CA LEU A 53 12.38 -14.35 0.98
C LEU A 53 13.22 -14.05 -0.27
N TYR A 54 14.31 -14.80 -0.40
CA TYR A 54 15.06 -14.86 -1.66
C TYR A 54 14.48 -15.98 -2.52
N VAL A 55 14.02 -15.66 -3.74
CA VAL A 55 13.31 -16.60 -4.61
C VAL A 55 13.82 -16.52 -6.04
N SER A 56 13.94 -17.68 -6.69
CA SER A 56 14.33 -17.78 -8.11
C SER A 56 13.18 -17.46 -9.05
N ASN A 57 11.93 -17.77 -8.66
CA ASN A 57 10.72 -17.46 -9.43
C ASN A 57 9.65 -16.82 -8.54
N LYS A 58 9.50 -15.49 -8.67
CA LYS A 58 8.57 -14.70 -7.86
C LYS A 58 7.09 -15.08 -8.04
N LEU A 59 6.67 -15.47 -9.25
CA LEU A 59 5.26 -15.81 -9.51
C LEU A 59 4.86 -17.13 -8.85
N ASN A 60 5.71 -18.15 -8.98
CA ASN A 60 5.45 -19.45 -8.35
C ASN A 60 5.52 -19.35 -6.82
N SER A 61 6.52 -18.65 -6.28
CA SER A 61 6.60 -18.43 -4.83
C SER A 61 5.42 -17.61 -4.29
N LEU A 62 4.93 -16.61 -5.05
CA LEU A 62 3.71 -15.89 -4.69
C LEU A 62 2.48 -16.82 -4.68
N LEU A 63 2.35 -17.70 -5.69
CA LEU A 63 1.26 -18.66 -5.74
C LEU A 63 1.25 -19.57 -4.51
N GLU A 64 2.41 -20.11 -4.11
CA GLU A 64 2.53 -20.93 -2.91
C GLU A 64 2.12 -20.18 -1.63
N ILE A 65 2.48 -18.90 -1.51
CA ILE A 65 2.08 -18.05 -0.38
C ILE A 65 0.56 -17.86 -0.38
N VAL A 66 -0.02 -17.56 -1.55
CA VAL A 66 -1.47 -17.36 -1.70
C VAL A 66 -2.23 -18.65 -1.39
N GLU A 67 -1.80 -19.80 -1.92
CA GLU A 67 -2.45 -21.10 -1.68
C GLU A 67 -2.36 -21.53 -0.21
N LYS A 68 -1.24 -21.26 0.47
CA LYS A 68 -1.12 -21.47 1.92
C LYS A 68 -2.06 -20.54 2.68
N GLY A 69 -2.15 -19.27 2.28
CA GLY A 69 -3.05 -18.28 2.86
C GLY A 69 -4.53 -18.67 2.70
N LEU A 70 -4.92 -19.18 1.54
CA LEU A 70 -6.30 -19.61 1.26
C LEU A 70 -6.80 -20.75 2.15
N LYS A 71 -5.90 -21.57 2.71
CA LYS A 71 -6.27 -22.64 3.66
C LYS A 71 -6.66 -22.10 5.04
N ASN A 72 -6.30 -20.86 5.33
CA ASN A 72 -6.64 -20.15 6.56
C ASN A 72 -7.72 -19.11 6.24
N VAL A 73 -8.76 -19.03 7.06
CA VAL A 73 -10.06 -18.41 6.74
C VAL A 73 -9.95 -16.95 6.23
N ASN A 74 -10.66 -16.66 5.12
CA ASN A 74 -11.05 -15.35 4.56
C ASN A 74 -9.96 -14.27 4.53
N HIS A 75 -8.86 -14.53 3.81
CA HIS A 75 -7.77 -13.56 3.65
C HIS A 75 -7.97 -12.61 2.46
N THR A 76 -7.75 -11.32 2.72
CA THR A 76 -7.61 -10.26 1.72
C THR A 76 -6.12 -9.86 1.67
N MET A 77 -5.56 -9.66 0.47
CA MET A 77 -4.13 -9.43 0.25
C MET A 77 -3.90 -8.26 -0.71
N LEU A 78 -2.92 -7.41 -0.38
CA LEU A 78 -2.35 -6.40 -1.26
C LEU A 78 -1.01 -6.88 -1.81
N ILE A 79 -0.84 -6.87 -3.13
CA ILE A 79 0.36 -7.36 -3.82
C ILE A 79 1.01 -6.20 -4.59
N PHE A 80 2.01 -5.59 -3.96
CA PHE A 80 2.74 -4.48 -4.58
C PHE A 80 3.74 -4.96 -5.63
N CYS A 81 3.60 -4.43 -6.84
CA CYS A 81 4.55 -4.63 -7.93
C CYS A 81 5.21 -3.31 -8.33
N ARG A 82 6.45 -3.38 -8.83
CA ARG A 82 7.21 -2.18 -9.23
C ARG A 82 6.64 -1.49 -10.48
N GLN A 83 6.12 -2.27 -11.43
CA GLN A 83 5.68 -1.77 -12.74
C GLN A 83 4.22 -2.12 -13.01
N ARG A 84 3.54 -1.27 -13.80
CA ARG A 84 2.14 -1.47 -14.22
C ARG A 84 1.94 -2.81 -14.93
N LEU A 85 2.79 -3.10 -15.92
CA LEU A 85 2.76 -4.38 -16.65
C LEU A 85 2.92 -5.59 -15.72
N THR A 86 3.71 -5.47 -14.65
CA THR A 86 3.84 -6.52 -13.64
C THR A 86 2.55 -6.70 -12.85
N THR A 87 1.87 -5.62 -12.46
CA THR A 87 0.56 -5.72 -11.75
C THR A 87 -0.48 -6.46 -12.60
N GLU A 88 -0.55 -6.14 -13.90
CA GLU A 88 -1.47 -6.80 -14.84
C GLU A 88 -1.09 -8.29 -15.02
N THR A 89 0.19 -8.58 -15.26
CA THR A 89 0.72 -9.95 -15.40
C THR A 89 0.45 -10.79 -14.17
N VAL A 90 0.72 -10.27 -12.96
CA VAL A 90 0.49 -10.98 -11.69
C VAL A 90 -0.99 -11.29 -11.50
N SER A 91 -1.87 -10.30 -11.72
CA SER A 91 -3.31 -10.50 -11.58
C SER A 91 -3.85 -11.55 -12.56
N SER A 92 -3.39 -11.53 -13.82
CA SER A 92 -3.77 -12.48 -14.86
C SER A 92 -3.28 -13.89 -14.55
N PHE A 93 -2.03 -14.00 -14.08
CA PHE A 93 -1.43 -15.26 -13.64
C PHE A 93 -2.23 -15.88 -12.50
N LEU A 94 -2.55 -15.11 -11.45
CA LEU A 94 -3.33 -15.60 -10.31
C LEU A 94 -4.76 -15.99 -10.72
N ARG A 95 -5.46 -15.19 -11.54
CA ARG A 95 -6.79 -15.54 -12.07
C ARG A 95 -6.78 -16.88 -12.82
N THR A 96 -5.70 -17.15 -13.54
CA THR A 96 -5.53 -18.40 -14.30
C THR A 96 -5.21 -19.57 -13.38
N LYS A 97 -4.24 -19.41 -12.48
CA LYS A 97 -3.75 -20.49 -11.61
C LYS A 97 -4.74 -20.88 -10.51
N LEU A 98 -5.53 -19.94 -10.01
CA LEU A 98 -6.52 -20.16 -8.96
C LEU A 98 -7.93 -20.35 -9.51
N ARG A 99 -8.08 -20.58 -10.82
CA ARG A 99 -9.37 -20.79 -11.46
C ARG A 99 -10.07 -22.01 -10.82
N GLY A 100 -11.31 -21.80 -10.39
CA GLY A 100 -12.11 -22.84 -9.71
C GLY A 100 -11.83 -22.95 -8.21
N ILE A 101 -10.81 -22.28 -7.69
CA ILE A 101 -10.50 -22.17 -6.25
C ILE A 101 -11.05 -20.85 -5.71
N VAL A 102 -10.79 -19.75 -6.42
CA VAL A 102 -11.32 -18.42 -6.08
C VAL A 102 -12.08 -17.84 -7.27
N ASN A 103 -13.02 -16.94 -6.99
CA ASN A 103 -13.70 -16.21 -8.05
C ASN A 103 -12.68 -15.33 -8.78
N SER A 104 -12.53 -15.48 -10.10
CA SER A 104 -11.58 -14.66 -10.86
C SER A 104 -11.84 -13.15 -10.73
N ASN A 105 -13.09 -12.75 -10.48
CA ASN A 105 -13.47 -11.35 -10.25
C ASN A 105 -13.04 -10.83 -8.87
N SER A 106 -12.55 -11.70 -7.97
CA SER A 106 -11.98 -11.30 -6.70
C SER A 106 -10.48 -11.01 -6.78
N ILE A 107 -9.88 -11.05 -7.98
CA ILE A 107 -8.48 -10.72 -8.23
C ILE A 107 -8.46 -9.58 -9.25
N GLU A 108 -8.00 -8.41 -8.83
CA GLU A 108 -7.91 -7.22 -9.68
C GLU A 108 -6.47 -6.67 -9.68
N CYS A 109 -6.15 -5.83 -10.66
CA CYS A 109 -4.93 -5.03 -10.63
C CYS A 109 -5.28 -3.56 -10.46
N TYR A 110 -4.39 -2.78 -9.83
CA TYR A 110 -4.61 -1.36 -9.60
C TYR A 110 -3.35 -0.54 -9.87
N HIS A 111 -3.44 0.39 -10.82
CA HIS A 111 -2.35 1.30 -11.14
C HIS A 111 -2.88 2.60 -11.77
N ALA A 112 -2.03 3.63 -11.80
CA ALA A 112 -2.36 4.96 -12.34
C ALA A 112 -2.61 5.01 -13.86
N GLY A 113 -2.44 3.88 -14.57
CA GLY A 113 -2.80 3.77 -15.99
C GLY A 113 -4.29 3.48 -16.21
N LEU A 114 -5.01 3.05 -15.18
CA LEU A 114 -6.45 2.84 -15.22
C LEU A 114 -7.20 4.18 -15.14
N SER A 115 -8.36 4.23 -15.79
CA SER A 115 -9.27 5.38 -15.66
C SER A 115 -9.67 5.61 -14.20
N SER A 116 -9.95 6.87 -13.84
CA SER A 116 -10.39 7.21 -12.47
C SER A 116 -11.62 6.41 -12.04
N LYS A 117 -12.59 6.21 -12.94
CA LYS A 117 -13.79 5.40 -12.69
C LYS A 117 -13.46 3.93 -12.41
N MET A 118 -12.52 3.34 -13.15
CA MET A 118 -12.10 1.95 -12.89
C MET A 118 -11.40 1.82 -11.55
N ARG A 119 -10.49 2.75 -11.22
CA ARG A 119 -9.81 2.78 -9.93
C ARG A 119 -10.80 2.88 -8.77
N GLU A 120 -11.75 3.80 -8.85
CA GLU A 120 -12.81 3.96 -7.85
C GLU A 120 -13.64 2.68 -7.69
N ASN A 121 -14.08 2.08 -8.80
CA ASN A 121 -14.87 0.84 -8.78
C ASN A 121 -14.10 -0.31 -8.12
N ILE A 122 -12.82 -0.51 -8.45
CA ILE A 122 -11.99 -1.56 -7.86
C ILE A 122 -11.80 -1.30 -6.36
N GLN A 123 -11.52 -0.05 -5.96
CA GLN A 123 -11.36 0.32 -4.57
C GLN A 123 -12.64 0.07 -3.75
N VAL A 124 -13.81 0.42 -4.30
CA VAL A 124 -15.11 0.14 -3.66
C VAL A 124 -15.35 -1.36 -3.52
N LYS A 125 -15.02 -2.14 -4.55
CA LYS A 125 -15.14 -3.60 -4.49
C LYS A 125 -14.19 -4.23 -3.46
N PHE A 126 -12.96 -3.74 -3.36
CA PHE A 126 -11.99 -4.21 -2.36
C PHE A 126 -12.45 -3.90 -0.93
N LYS A 127 -12.94 -2.68 -0.67
CA LYS A 127 -13.50 -2.28 0.62
C LYS A 127 -14.72 -3.12 1.04
N LYS A 128 -15.48 -3.64 0.06
CA LYS A 128 -16.65 -4.50 0.28
C LYS A 128 -16.33 -5.99 0.19
N ASP A 129 -15.05 -6.38 0.22
CA ASP A 129 -14.59 -7.76 0.17
C ASP A 129 -14.96 -8.53 -1.13
N PHE A 130 -15.43 -7.84 -2.17
CA PHE A 130 -15.67 -8.46 -3.48
C PHE A 130 -14.35 -8.72 -4.22
N VAL A 131 -13.34 -7.88 -3.99
CA VAL A 131 -11.95 -8.12 -4.41
C VAL A 131 -11.14 -8.53 -3.19
N LYS A 132 -10.50 -9.69 -3.27
CA LYS A 132 -9.69 -10.30 -2.23
C LYS A 132 -8.19 -10.17 -2.49
N PHE A 133 -7.79 -10.08 -3.76
CA PHE A 133 -6.40 -9.88 -4.16
C PHE A 133 -6.32 -8.65 -5.04
N LEU A 134 -5.52 -7.66 -4.60
CA LEU A 134 -5.40 -6.37 -5.27
C LEU A 134 -3.93 -5.98 -5.50
#